data_AF-A0AAV6VH62-F1
#
_entry.id   AF-A0AAV6VH62-F1
#
_cell.length_a   1.000
_cell.length_b   1.000
_cell.length_c   1.000
_cell.angle_alpha   90.00
_cell.angle_beta   90.00
_cell.angle_gamma   90.00
#
_symmetry.space_group_name_H-M   'P 1'
#
loop_
_entity.id
_entity.type
_entity.pdbx_description
1 polymer ?
#
loop_
_entity_poly.entity_id
_entity_poly.type
_entity_poly.pdbx_seq_one_letter_code
_entity_poly.pdbx_strand_id
1 'polypeptide(L)'
;MSALRTERSKRAAAEKHICLQVCDGKLMLRRSHKYCSQVQGQLNISGYNKCDFIVSTGTGELFIEEIAKDTIFWDNIMIPKLREFYLKSILPEIADSRIRRGLMCREPTEVKGIDF
;
A
#
# COMPACT_ATOMS: atom_id res chain seq x y z
N MET A 1 23.47 -25.50 9.99
CA MET A 1 23.55 -25.06 8.58
C MET A 1 22.22 -24.67 7.93
N SER A 2 21.03 -25.01 8.46
CA SER A 2 19.75 -24.65 7.79
C SER A 2 19.33 -23.18 7.98
N ALA A 3 19.57 -22.57 9.14
CA ALA A 3 19.13 -21.19 9.42
C ALA A 3 19.80 -20.13 8.51
N LEU A 4 21.09 -20.28 8.22
CA LEU A 4 21.86 -19.38 7.35
C LEU A 4 21.38 -19.39 5.88
N ARG A 5 20.85 -20.53 5.41
CA ARG A 5 20.31 -20.66 4.05
C ARG A 5 18.97 -19.94 3.93
N THR A 6 18.10 -20.09 4.93
CA THR A 6 16.80 -19.41 5.00
C THR A 6 16.95 -17.89 5.12
N GLU A 7 17.94 -17.41 5.87
CA GLU A 7 18.22 -15.98 6.00
C GLU A 7 18.71 -15.34 4.70
N ARG A 8 19.59 -16.03 3.94
CA ARG A 8 20.04 -15.57 2.63
C ARG A 8 18.90 -15.49 1.62
N SER A 9 18.01 -16.49 1.58
CA SER A 9 16.84 -16.47 0.68
C SER A 9 15.90 -15.30 0.99
N LYS A 10 15.66 -15.01 2.28
CA LYS A 10 14.83 -13.86 2.71
C LYS A 10 15.42 -12.52 2.27
N ARG A 11 16.73 -12.34 2.42
CA ARG A 11 17.42 -11.10 2.01
C ARG A 11 17.40 -10.92 0.49
N ALA A 12 17.67 -11.98 -0.27
CA ALA A 12 17.57 -11.96 -1.73
C ALA A 12 16.14 -11.61 -2.21
N ALA A 13 15.10 -12.10 -1.53
CA ALA A 13 13.71 -11.73 -1.83
C ALA A 13 13.42 -10.24 -1.54
N ALA A 14 13.94 -9.69 -0.44
CA ALA A 14 13.79 -8.27 -0.11
C ALA A 14 14.56 -7.32 -1.04
N GLU A 15 15.69 -7.78 -1.60
CA GLU A 15 16.47 -7.03 -2.59
C GLU A 15 15.80 -7.05 -3.98
N LYS A 16 15.19 -8.19 -4.35
CA LYS A 16 14.49 -8.36 -5.62
C LYS A 16 13.13 -7.65 -5.64
N HIS A 17 12.44 -7.60 -4.50
CA HIS A 17 11.12 -6.99 -4.38
C HIS A 17 11.18 -5.74 -3.51
N ILE A 18 11.08 -4.57 -4.15
CA ILE A 18 11.09 -3.25 -3.51
C ILE A 18 10.00 -3.11 -2.42
N CYS A 19 8.92 -3.90 -2.52
CA CYS A 19 7.83 -3.90 -1.55
C CYS A 19 8.11 -4.67 -0.25
N LEU A 20 9.16 -5.50 -0.18
CA LEU A 20 9.49 -6.31 1.00
C LEU A 20 10.73 -5.76 1.73
N GLN A 21 10.77 -5.94 3.05
CA GLN A 21 11.93 -5.66 3.92
C GLN A 21 12.10 -6.76 4.96
N VAL A 22 13.30 -6.89 5.47
CA VAL A 22 13.59 -7.73 6.64
C VAL A 22 13.62 -6.83 7.88
N CYS A 23 12.73 -7.07 8.83
CA CYS A 23 12.76 -6.46 10.16
C CYS A 23 12.86 -7.58 11.20
N ASP A 24 13.83 -7.49 12.11
CA ASP A 24 14.09 -8.49 13.16
C ASP A 24 14.18 -9.94 12.63
N GLY A 25 14.80 -10.13 11.46
CA GLY A 25 14.96 -11.44 10.82
C GLY A 25 13.68 -12.01 10.17
N LYS A 26 12.57 -11.27 10.21
CA LYS A 26 11.30 -11.61 9.56
C LYS A 26 11.12 -10.77 8.29
N LEU A 27 10.79 -11.45 7.19
CA LEU A 27 10.40 -10.78 5.95
C LEU A 27 8.99 -10.21 6.14
N MET A 28 8.79 -8.95 5.74
CA MET A 28 7.51 -8.25 5.84
C MET A 28 7.35 -7.24 4.72
N LEU A 29 6.11 -6.89 4.41
CA LEU A 29 5.75 -5.76 3.57
C LEU A 29 6.26 -4.46 4.21
N ARG A 30 6.97 -3.66 3.42
CA ARG A 30 7.39 -2.33 3.85
C ARG A 30 6.17 -1.48 4.15
N ARG A 31 6.06 -0.99 5.39
CA ARG A 31 4.93 -0.14 5.81
C ARG A 31 4.88 1.20 5.05
N SER A 32 6.02 1.65 4.52
CA SER A 32 6.11 2.83 3.65
C SER A 32 5.76 2.56 2.18
N HIS A 33 5.61 1.30 1.77
CA HIS A 33 5.31 0.97 0.38
C HIS A 33 3.80 1.06 0.11
N LYS A 34 3.43 1.47 -1.11
CA LYS A 34 2.03 1.72 -1.50
C LYS A 34 1.07 0.56 -1.29
N TYR A 35 1.55 -0.68 -1.39
CA TYR A 35 0.76 -1.87 -1.10
C TYR A 35 0.23 -1.90 0.35
N CYS A 36 0.94 -1.29 1.30
CA CYS A 36 0.44 -1.19 2.67
C CYS A 36 -0.82 -0.31 2.70
N SER A 37 -0.80 0.85 2.03
CA SER A 37 -1.97 1.72 1.90
C SER A 37 -3.12 1.05 1.15
N GLN A 38 -2.83 0.29 0.08
CA GLN A 38 -3.87 -0.46 -0.66
C GLN A 38 -4.57 -1.48 0.24
N VAL A 39 -3.82 -2.30 0.98
CA VAL A 39 -4.39 -3.31 1.89
C VAL A 39 -5.20 -2.64 3.00
N GLN A 40 -4.66 -1.59 3.63
CA GLN A 40 -5.38 -0.86 4.68
C GLN A 40 -6.68 -0.22 4.16
N GLY A 41 -6.67 0.32 2.94
CA GLY A 41 -7.88 0.82 2.28
C GLY A 41 -8.92 -0.28 2.07
N GLN A 42 -8.51 -1.43 1.53
CA GLN A 42 -9.40 -2.56 1.32
C GLN A 42 -10.00 -3.07 2.63
N LEU A 43 -9.22 -3.20 3.71
CA LEU A 43 -9.70 -3.64 5.02
C LEU A 43 -10.73 -2.67 5.63
N ASN A 44 -10.52 -1.36 5.49
CA ASN A 44 -11.45 -0.36 6.01
C ASN A 44 -12.74 -0.29 5.20
N ILE A 45 -12.68 -0.40 3.87
CA ILE A 45 -13.87 -0.38 3.01
C ILE A 45 -14.69 -1.67 3.17
N SER A 46 -14.04 -2.83 3.21
CA SER A 46 -14.72 -4.14 3.26
C SER A 46 -15.21 -4.54 4.66
N GLY A 47 -14.74 -3.88 5.71
CA GLY A 47 -15.07 -4.21 7.09
C GLY A 47 -14.26 -5.36 7.69
N TYR A 48 -13.42 -6.07 6.91
CA TYR A 48 -12.55 -7.13 7.43
C TYR A 48 -11.45 -6.59 8.36
N ASN A 49 -11.00 -7.42 9.31
CA ASN A 49 -9.97 -7.05 10.28
C ASN A 49 -8.56 -7.49 9.89
N LYS A 50 -8.42 -8.34 8.87
CA LYS A 50 -7.14 -8.88 8.42
C LYS A 50 -7.16 -9.31 6.95
N CYS A 51 -5.99 -9.32 6.32
CA CYS A 51 -5.76 -9.74 4.94
C CYS A 51 -4.47 -10.55 4.84
N ASP A 52 -4.51 -11.69 4.16
CA ASP A 52 -3.31 -12.44 3.82
C ASP A 52 -2.67 -11.85 2.57
N PHE A 53 -1.51 -11.20 2.75
CA PHE A 53 -0.72 -10.62 1.67
C PHE A 53 0.31 -11.63 1.16
N ILE A 54 0.15 -12.06 -0.09
CA ILE A 54 0.94 -13.12 -0.70
C ILE A 54 1.84 -12.56 -1.79
N VAL A 55 3.15 -12.86 -1.73
CA VAL A 55 4.12 -12.50 -2.77
C VAL A 55 4.81 -13.76 -3.28
N SER A 56 4.74 -13.97 -4.59
CA SER A 56 5.58 -14.97 -5.27
C SER A 56 6.94 -14.36 -5.59
N THR A 57 8.00 -14.99 -5.12
CA THR A 57 9.40 -14.56 -5.40
C THR A 57 9.91 -15.06 -6.75
N GLY A 58 9.09 -15.85 -7.47
CA GLY A 58 9.46 -16.52 -8.71
C GLY A 58 10.45 -17.68 -8.53
N THR A 59 10.77 -18.06 -7.28
CA THR A 59 11.66 -19.18 -6.95
C THR A 59 10.90 -20.41 -6.44
N GLY A 60 9.58 -20.42 -6.56
CA GLY A 60 8.68 -21.46 -6.05
C GLY A 60 8.29 -21.30 -4.59
N GLU A 61 8.88 -20.35 -3.86
CA GLU A 61 8.51 -20.02 -2.49
C GLU A 61 7.49 -18.87 -2.48
N LEU A 62 6.42 -19.03 -1.68
CA LEU A 62 5.45 -17.98 -1.42
C LEU A 62 5.79 -17.31 -0.09
N PHE A 63 5.90 -15.99 -0.13
CA PHE A 63 5.86 -15.18 1.07
C PHE A 63 4.40 -14.88 1.42
N ILE A 64 4.02 -15.10 2.67
CA ILE A 64 2.68 -14.81 3.19
C ILE A 64 2.83 -13.99 4.46
N GLU A 65 2.15 -12.84 4.51
CA GLU A 65 2.00 -12.01 5.71
C GLU A 65 0.53 -11.77 6.00
N GLU A 66 0.10 -12.07 7.22
CA GLU A 66 -1.19 -11.60 7.73
C GLU A 66 -1.05 -10.13 8.14
N ILE A 67 -1.75 -9.24 7.44
CA ILE A 67 -1.79 -7.81 7.73
C ILE A 67 -3.09 -7.51 8.47
N ALA A 68 -2.97 -7.04 9.70
CA ALA A 68 -4.10 -6.57 10.48
C ALA A 68 -4.53 -5.16 10.06
N LYS A 69 -5.82 -4.86 10.23
CA LYS A 69 -6.36 -3.50 10.09
C LYS A 69 -5.68 -2.59 11.11
N ASP A 70 -5.13 -1.48 10.62
CA ASP A 70 -4.51 -0.43 11.41
C ASP A 70 -5.40 0.81 11.36
N THR A 71 -6.26 0.93 12.38
CA THR A 71 -7.21 2.05 12.48
C THR A 71 -6.50 3.38 12.75
N ILE A 72 -5.37 3.36 13.46
CA ILE A 72 -4.59 4.57 13.76
C ILE A 72 -3.98 5.12 12.47
N PHE A 73 -3.39 4.27 11.64
CA PHE A 73 -2.87 4.67 10.33
C PHE A 73 -3.99 5.14 9.40
N TRP A 74 -5.13 4.43 9.40
CA TRP A 74 -6.29 4.81 8.62
C TRP A 74 -6.81 6.21 8.98
N ASP A 75 -7.12 6.43 10.25
CA ASP A 75 -7.77 7.65 10.73
C ASP A 75 -6.84 8.87 10.66
N ASN A 76 -5.57 8.69 11.03
CA ASN A 76 -4.63 9.81 11.14
C ASN A 76 -3.87 10.12 9.85
N ILE A 77 -3.67 9.13 8.96
CA ILE A 77 -2.84 9.31 7.76
C ILE A 77 -3.66 9.17 6.48
N MET A 78 -4.48 8.12 6.34
CA MET A 78 -5.20 7.86 5.09
C MET A 78 -6.42 8.77 4.92
N ILE A 79 -7.29 8.88 5.92
CA ILE A 79 -8.52 9.66 5.84
C ILE A 79 -8.27 11.12 5.48
N PRO A 80 -7.32 11.86 6.08
CA PRO A 80 -7.06 13.25 5.72
C PRO A 80 -6.69 13.40 4.24
N LYS A 81 -5.80 12.53 3.73
CA LYS A 81 -5.35 12.57 2.34
C LYS A 81 -6.46 12.19 1.35
N LEU A 82 -7.24 11.16 1.68
CA LEU A 82 -8.38 10.74 0.86
C LEU A 82 -9.46 11.82 0.80
N ARG A 83 -9.73 12.48 1.94
CA ARG A 83 -10.68 13.58 2.01
C ARG A 83 -10.22 14.76 1.17
N GLU A 84 -8.96 15.13 1.24
CA GLU A 84 -8.39 16.21 0.43
C GLU A 84 -8.49 15.89 -1.07
N PHE A 85 -8.07 14.69 -1.47
CA PHE A 85 -8.20 14.23 -2.86
C PHE A 85 -9.65 14.28 -3.34
N TYR A 86 -10.59 13.81 -2.50
CA TYR A 86 -12.00 13.87 -2.84
C TYR A 86 -12.49 15.31 -3.03
N LEU A 87 -12.18 16.21 -2.09
CA LEU A 87 -12.69 17.59 -2.13
C LEU A 87 -12.03 18.45 -3.20
N LYS A 88 -10.73 18.27 -3.47
CA LYS A 88 -9.96 19.11 -4.40
C LYS A 88 -9.93 18.56 -5.84
N SER A 89 -10.03 17.25 -6.01
CA SER A 89 -9.91 16.60 -7.32
C SER A 89 -11.23 16.01 -7.79
N ILE A 90 -11.80 15.07 -7.04
CA ILE A 90 -12.96 14.28 -7.49
C ILE A 90 -14.25 15.10 -7.50
N LEU A 91 -14.57 15.79 -6.40
CA LEU A 91 -15.80 16.56 -6.27
C LEU A 91 -15.91 17.66 -7.35
N PRO A 92 -14.86 18.45 -7.63
CA PRO A 92 -14.90 19.41 -8.73
C PRO A 92 -14.98 18.75 -10.10
N GLU A 93 -14.43 17.55 -10.29
CA GLU A 93 -14.55 16.81 -11.56
C GLU A 93 -15.97 16.27 -11.77
N ILE A 94 -16.66 15.87 -10.70
CA ILE A 94 -18.07 15.48 -10.74
C ILE A 94 -18.96 16.69 -11.06
N ALA A 95 -18.78 17.80 -10.33
CA ALA A 95 -19.62 19.00 -10.45
C ALA A 95 -19.37 19.77 -11.76
N ASP A 96 -18.10 19.97 -12.15
CA ASP A 96 -17.69 20.68 -13.35
C ASP A 96 -16.44 20.04 -13.98
N SER A 97 -16.71 18.98 -14.74
CA SER A 97 -15.67 18.15 -15.35
C SER A 97 -14.73 18.95 -16.25
N ARG A 98 -13.43 18.86 -15.95
CA ARG A 98 -12.37 19.37 -16.82
C ARG A 98 -12.12 18.42 -17.97
N ILE A 99 -12.25 17.12 -17.72
CA ILE A 99 -12.03 16.08 -18.74
C ILE A 99 -13.02 16.24 -19.90
N ARG A 100 -14.30 16.51 -19.63
CA ARG A 100 -15.31 16.77 -20.67
C ARG A 100 -14.99 18.01 -21.54
N ARG A 101 -14.15 18.91 -21.06
CA ARG A 101 -13.69 20.12 -21.77
C ARG A 101 -12.31 19.94 -22.42
N GLY A 102 -11.76 18.71 -22.42
CA GLY A 102 -10.41 18.45 -22.94
C GLY A 102 -9.28 18.97 -22.05
N LEU A 103 -9.56 19.24 -20.77
CA LEU A 103 -8.58 19.69 -19.78
C LEU A 103 -8.21 18.54 -18.82
N MET A 104 -7.02 18.63 -18.21
CA MET A 104 -6.58 17.66 -17.19
C MET A 104 -7.39 17.77 -15.89
N CYS A 105 -7.55 16.63 -15.21
CA CYS A 105 -8.14 16.57 -13.88
C CYS A 105 -7.34 17.46 -12.90
N ARG A 106 -8.01 17.96 -11.86
CA ARG A 106 -7.34 18.80 -10.86
C ARG A 106 -6.46 17.91 -9.99
N GLU A 107 -5.16 18.17 -10.00
CA GLU A 107 -4.21 17.51 -9.10
C GLU A 107 -4.34 18.08 -7.67
N PRO A 108 -4.34 17.23 -6.64
CA PRO A 108 -4.34 17.70 -5.26
C PRO A 108 -2.96 18.30 -4.91
N THR A 109 -2.96 19.46 -4.23
CA THR A 109 -1.75 20.25 -3.98
C THR A 109 -0.77 19.61 -2.99
N GLU A 110 -1.23 18.76 -2.07
CA GLU A 110 -0.41 18.23 -0.97
C GLU A 110 -0.25 16.70 -0.97
N VAL A 111 -0.79 16.00 -1.96
CA VAL A 111 -0.73 14.53 -2.00
C VAL A 111 0.53 14.06 -2.75
N LYS A 112 1.71 14.45 -2.24
CA LYS A 112 2.94 13.73 -2.58
C LYS A 112 2.99 12.44 -1.77
N GLY A 113 3.08 11.30 -2.46
CA GLY A 113 3.26 9.98 -1.82
C GLY A 113 1.99 9.15 -1.64
N ILE A 114 0.92 9.41 -2.39
CA ILE A 114 -0.07 8.38 -2.71
C ILE A 114 0.10 8.04 -4.18
N ASP A 115 1.01 7.11 -4.47
CA ASP A 115 0.91 6.34 -5.70
C ASP A 115 -0.13 5.25 -5.42
N PHE A 116 -1.28 5.31 -6.09
CA PHE A 116 -2.17 4.16 -6.15
C PHE A 116 -1.50 2.97 -6.88
#